data_AF-A0A841YA05-F1
#
_entry.id   AF-A0A841YA05-F1
#
_cell.length_a   1.000
_cell.length_b   1.000
_cell.length_c   1.000
_cell.angle_alpha   90.00
_cell.angle_beta   90.00
_cell.angle_gamma   90.00
#
_symmetry.space_group_name_H-M   'P 1'
#
loop_
_entity.id
_entity.type
_entity.pdbx_description
1 polymer ?
#
loop_
_entity_poly.entity_id
_entity_poly.type
_entity_poly.pdbx_seq_one_letter_code
_entity_poly.pdbx_strand_id
1 'polypeptide(L)' 'MKYEREIWQTAGHIEAVILVDGEIRGTWRYVIKGRNIAFTCYLFERLSASDKKRVKMEAGRLAGFLEKELQAVYFE' A
#
# COMPACT_ATOMS: atom_id res chain seq x y z
N MET A 1 -19.60 2.94 0.32
CA MET A 1 -18.65 2.58 -0.78
C MET A 1 -18.43 1.06 -0.79
N LYS A 2 -17.97 0.43 -1.89
CA LYS A 2 -17.81 -1.05 -1.99
C LYS A 2 -16.86 -1.68 -0.95
N TYR A 3 -15.89 -0.92 -0.42
CA TYR A 3 -14.83 -1.41 0.50
C TYR A 3 -14.75 -0.66 1.83
N GLU A 4 -15.88 -0.11 2.28
CA GLU A 4 -15.94 0.78 3.44
C GLU A 4 -15.53 0.09 4.75
N ARG A 5 -15.85 -1.21 4.91
CA ARG A 5 -15.55 -1.96 6.14
C ARG A 5 -14.08 -2.34 6.27
N GLU A 6 -13.40 -2.51 5.14
CA GLU A 6 -11.98 -2.86 5.07
C GLU A 6 -11.09 -1.63 5.32
N ILE A 7 -11.61 -0.43 5.02
CA ILE A 7 -10.90 0.84 5.17
C ILE A 7 -11.21 1.49 6.50
N TRP A 8 -12.48 1.47 6.92
CA TRP A 8 -12.94 2.06 8.17
C TRP A 8 -13.10 0.98 9.23
N GLN A 9 -12.08 0.83 10.06
CA GLN A 9 -12.10 -0.12 11.16
C GLN A 9 -12.71 0.49 12.42
N THR A 10 -13.20 -0.39 13.29
CA THR A 10 -13.74 -0.04 14.60
C THR A 10 -12.77 0.87 15.36
N ALA A 11 -13.30 1.82 16.14
CA ALA A 11 -12.56 2.88 16.84
C ALA A 11 -11.91 3.95 15.93
N GLY A 12 -12.39 4.10 14.69
CA GLY A 12 -12.05 5.24 13.83
C GLY A 12 -10.68 5.13 13.16
N HIS A 13 -10.08 3.94 13.15
CA HIS A 13 -8.85 3.69 12.39
C HIS A 13 -9.17 3.66 10.89
N ILE A 14 -8.42 4.45 10.11
CA ILE A 14 -8.52 4.51 8.65
C ILE A 14 -7.27 3.87 8.09
N GLU A 15 -7.44 2.74 7.39
CA GLU A 15 -6.34 2.06 6.71
C GLU A 15 -5.82 2.90 5.54
N ALA A 16 -4.51 2.81 5.28
CA ALA A 16 -3.92 3.45 4.12
C ALA A 16 -4.36 2.71 2.85
N VAL A 17 -4.75 3.46 1.81
CA VAL A 17 -5.34 2.90 0.59
C VAL A 17 -4.38 2.96 -0.60
N ILE A 18 -4.56 2.03 -1.51
CA ILE A 18 -3.94 2.03 -2.84
C ILE A 18 -4.93 2.68 -3.80
N LEU A 19 -4.56 3.82 -4.38
CA LEU A 19 -5.37 4.53 -5.35
C LEU A 19 -4.75 4.39 -6.75
N VAL A 20 -5.52 3.87 -7.69
CA VAL A 20 -5.13 3.78 -9.11
C VAL A 20 -6.25 4.39 -9.94
N ASP A 21 -5.91 5.44 -10.68
CA ASP A 21 -6.82 6.15 -11.61
C ASP A 21 -8.15 6.58 -10.94
N GLY A 22 -8.05 7.06 -9.70
CA GLY A 22 -9.19 7.55 -8.91
C GLY A 22 -9.97 6.46 -8.18
N GLU A 23 -9.61 5.19 -8.35
CA GLU A 23 -10.29 4.07 -7.71
C GLU A 23 -9.43 3.41 -6.63
N ILE A 24 -10.08 3.06 -5.52
CA ILE A 24 -9.43 2.30 -4.45
C ILE A 24 -9.29 0.84 -4.90
N ARG A 25 -8.05 0.37 -4.98
CA ARG A 25 -7.71 -0.99 -5.43
C ARG A 25 -7.28 -1.91 -4.30
N GLY A 26 -7.18 -1.40 -3.08
CA GLY A 26 -6.79 -2.17 -1.92
C GLY A 26 -6.36 -1.28 -0.76
N THR A 27 -5.90 -1.92 0.30
CA THR A 27 -5.21 -1.27 1.43
C THR A 27 -3.75 -1.67 1.45
N TRP A 28 -2.95 -0.99 2.25
CA TRP A 28 -1.56 -1.39 2.46
C TRP A 28 -1.09 -1.09 3.88
N ARG A 29 -0.10 -1.88 4.30
CA ARG A 29 0.60 -1.71 5.57
C ARG A 29 2.09 -1.80 5.33
N TYR A 30 2.87 -1.39 6.32
CA TYR A 30 4.32 -1.50 6.27
C TYR A 30 4.89 -2.07 7.57
N VAL A 31 6.08 -2.65 7.46
CA VAL A 31 6.89 -3.08 8.59
C VAL A 31 8.29 -2.47 8.43
N ILE A 32 8.77 -1.82 9.49
CA ILE A 32 10.13 -1.27 9.56
C ILE A 32 11.01 -2.20 10.40
N LYS A 33 12.19 -2.53 9.89
CA LYS A 33 13.26 -3.25 10.61
C LYS A 33 14.57 -2.50 10.44
N GLY A 34 14.96 -1.73 11.46
CA GLY A 34 16.15 -0.86 11.40
C GLY A 34 16.00 0.21 10.31
N ARG A 35 16.85 0.14 9.28
CA ARG A 35 16.80 1.03 8.11
C ARG A 35 15.90 0.51 6.99
N ASN A 36 15.41 -0.72 7.08
CA ASN A 36 14.65 -1.32 6.00
C ASN A 36 13.15 -1.15 6.23
N ILE A 37 12.42 -0.94 5.14
CA ILE A 37 10.96 -0.94 5.12
C ILE A 37 10.45 -1.93 4.08
N ALA A 38 9.42 -2.68 4.44
CA ALA A 38 8.68 -3.54 3.51
C ALA A 38 7.20 -3.18 3.55
N PHE A 39 6.56 -3.19 2.39
CA PHE A 39 5.14 -2.91 2.25
C PHE A 39 4.38 -4.17 1.85
N THR A 40 3.20 -4.37 2.42
CA THR A 40 2.24 -5.38 1.99
C THR A 40 1.00 -4.69 1.49
N CYS A 41 0.65 -4.95 0.23
CA CYS A 41 -0.53 -4.45 -0.46
C CYS A 41 -1.61 -5.54 -0.48
N TYR A 42 -2.72 -5.31 0.21
CA TYR A 42 -3.89 -6.19 0.23
C TYR A 42 -4.86 -5.73 -0.87
N LEU A 43 -4.88 -6.45 -2.00
CA LEU A 43 -5.62 -6.02 -3.18
C LEU A 43 -7.07 -6.50 -3.11
N PHE A 44 -8.01 -5.61 -3.42
CA PHE A 44 -9.41 -6.01 -3.57
C PHE A 44 -9.67 -6.72 -4.90
N GLU A 45 -8.88 -6.40 -5.92
CA GLU A 45 -8.93 -6.99 -7.26
C GLU A 45 -7.52 -7.06 -7.85
N ARG A 46 -7.28 -7.93 -8.83
CA ARG A 46 -5.95 -8.08 -9.44
C ARG A 46 -5.51 -6.78 -10.13
N LEU A 47 -4.34 -6.28 -9.77
CA LEU A 47 -3.67 -5.20 -10.49
C LEU A 47 -2.95 -5.69 -11.74
N SER A 48 -2.98 -4.86 -12.79
CA SER A 48 -2.16 -5.04 -13.98
C SER A 48 -0.66 -4.97 -13.65
N ALA A 49 0.20 -5.48 -14.55
CA ALA A 49 1.64 -5.39 -14.37
C ALA A 49 2.13 -3.91 -14.35
N SER A 50 1.52 -3.05 -15.15
CA SER A 50 1.80 -1.60 -15.16
C SER A 50 1.41 -0.94 -13.84
N ASP A 51 0.26 -1.28 -13.27
CA ASP A 51 -0.17 -0.69 -12.00
C ASP A 51 0.66 -1.21 -10.83
N LYS A 52 1.03 -2.49 -10.82
CA LYS A 52 2.00 -3.00 -9.84
C LYS A 52 3.33 -2.26 -9.92
N LYS A 53 3.79 -1.90 -11.12
CA LYS A 53 5.00 -1.08 -11.30
C LYS A 53 4.81 0.34 -10.74
N ARG A 54 3.67 0.99 -11.00
CA ARG A 54 3.31 2.31 -10.42
C ARG A 54 3.30 2.27 -8.90
N VAL A 55 2.63 1.29 -8.30
CA VAL A 55 2.58 1.10 -6.84
C VAL A 55 3.98 0.90 -6.25
N LYS A 56 4.83 0.09 -6.88
CA LYS A 56 6.23 -0.09 -6.44
C LYS A 56 7.04 1.21 -6.48
N MET A 57 6.83 2.05 -7.50
CA MET A 57 7.50 3.36 -7.58
C MET A 57 7.06 4.30 -6.45
N GLU A 58 5.76 4.36 -6.16
CA GLU A 58 5.26 5.17 -5.02
C GLU A 58 5.75 4.64 -3.67
N ALA A 59 5.79 3.32 -3.48
CA ALA A 59 6.38 2.72 -2.28
C ALA A 59 7.86 3.09 -2.11
N GLY A 60 8.62 3.17 -3.22
CA GLY A 60 10.01 3.63 -3.20
C GLY A 60 10.15 5.11 -2.81
N ARG A 61 9.27 5.98 -3.32
CA ARG A 61 9.24 7.40 -2.94
C ARG A 61 8.89 7.56 -1.46
N LEU A 62 7.90 6.81 -0.98
CA LEU A 62 7.50 6.84 0.43
C LEU A 62 8.62 6.32 1.34
N ALA A 63 9.32 5.24 0.96
CA ALA A 63 10.48 4.76 1.70
C ALA A 63 11.57 5.84 1.81
N GLY A 64 11.89 6.51 0.70
CA GLY A 64 12.84 7.62 0.68
C GLY A 64 12.41 8.79 1.56
N PHE A 65 11.14 9.18 1.50
CA PHE A 65 10.57 10.21 2.37
C PHE A 65 10.69 9.87 3.86
N LEU A 66 10.58 8.58 4.21
CA LEU A 66 10.72 8.09 5.58
C LEU A 66 12.18 7.79 5.99
N GLU A 67 13.15 8.13 5.13
CA GLU A 67 14.58 7.83 5.33
C GLU A 67 14.84 6.33 5.56
N LYS A 68 14.13 5.48 4.80
CA LYS A 68 14.27 4.01 4.83
C LYS A 68 14.69 3.45 3.47
N GLU A 69 15.34 2.30 3.51
CA GLU A 69 15.69 1.49 2.35
C GLU A 69 14.52 0.55 2.02
N LEU A 70 13.94 0.71 0.83
CA LEU A 70 12.85 -0.16 0.37
C LEU A 70 13.40 -1.57 0.14
N GLN A 71 12.91 -2.53 0.94
CA GLN A 71 13.34 -3.93 0.83
C GLN A 71 12.40 -4.75 -0.04
N ALA A 72 11.09 -4.58 0.11
CA ALA A 72 10.10 -5.33 -0.66
C ALA A 72 8.73 -4.63 -0.74
N VAL A 73 7.99 -4.99 -1.80
CA VAL A 73 6.57 -4.68 -1.95
C VAL A 73 5.85 -5.97 -2.33
N TYR A 74 5.05 -6.49 -1.40
CA TYR A 74 4.25 -7.70 -1.57
C TYR A 74 2.83 -7.34 -2.05
N PHE A 75 2.25 -8.17 -2.90
CA PHE A 75 0.87 -8.03 -3.36
C PHE A 75 0.14 -9.32 -2.99
N GLU A 76 -0.80 -9.22 -2.05
CA GLU A 76 -1.63 -10.31 -1.53
C GLU A 76 -3.06 -10.19 -2.07
#